data_AF-A0A7J7G7F1-F1
#
_entry.id   AF-A0A7J7G7F1-F1
#
_cell.length_a   1.000
_cell.length_b   1.000
_cell.length_c   1.000
_cell.angle_alpha   90.00
_cell.angle_beta   90.00
_cell.angle_gamma   90.00
#
_symmetry.space_group_name_H-M   'P 1'
#
loop_
_entity.id
_entity.type
_entity.pdbx_description
1 polymer ?
#
loop_
_entity_poly.entity_id
_entity_poly.type
_entity_poly.pdbx_seq_one_letter_code
_entity_poly.pdbx_strand_id
1 'polypeptide(L)'
;MDMLSLILETVVWTANRDSAPVPSNATLALTSDGRLVLQQPQSQDTEITNLTQPASYASMLDSGNFVLYNYVHNIIWQSFDHPTDTILSSQILLAGQDLISRALETDYSTGIFRLSMQRDGHLVQFPISKSSPSTAYWASGTYMYGDNCLLHLDGDGHLYMLNATGTTNIKNLSDAEPTKEETIYRMTIHVDGIFRVTCLGSERKVADFG
;
A
#
# COMPACT_ATOMS: atom_id res chain seq x y z
N MET A 1 36.42 4.07 -3.02
CA MET A 1 35.75 2.97 -3.75
C MET A 1 34.38 2.87 -3.10
N ASP A 2 33.44 3.68 -3.57
CA ASP A 2 32.10 3.73 -3.00
C ASP A 2 31.33 2.53 -3.51
N MET A 3 30.86 1.75 -2.56
CA MET A 3 30.09 0.54 -2.77
C MET A 3 28.75 0.97 -3.33
N LEU A 4 28.70 0.98 -4.66
CA LEU A 4 27.53 0.73 -5.50
C LEU A 4 26.21 0.81 -4.73
N SER A 5 25.42 1.81 -5.11
CA SER A 5 24.02 1.63 -5.47
C SER A 5 23.77 0.19 -5.99
N LEU A 6 23.63 -0.75 -5.07
CA LEU A 6 22.71 -1.84 -5.27
C LEU A 6 21.37 -1.13 -5.38
N ILE A 7 20.75 -1.22 -6.54
CA ILE A 7 19.32 -1.07 -6.65
C ILE A 7 18.76 -2.13 -5.70
N LEU A 8 18.51 -1.74 -4.44
CA LEU A 8 17.78 -2.55 -3.49
C LEU A 8 16.42 -2.77 -4.14
N GLU A 9 16.13 -4.01 -4.53
CA GLU A 9 14.79 -4.39 -4.95
C GLU A 9 13.84 -4.00 -3.82
N THR A 10 12.99 -3.01 -4.08
CA THR A 10 11.97 -2.66 -3.11
C THR A 10 10.68 -3.37 -3.45
N VAL A 11 10.27 -4.25 -2.55
CA VAL A 11 8.91 -4.78 -2.54
C VAL A 11 7.97 -3.74 -1.95
N VAL A 12 6.98 -3.33 -2.74
CA VAL A 12 5.95 -2.33 -2.38
C VAL A 12 4.56 -2.94 -2.21
N TRP A 13 4.41 -4.23 -2.55
CA TRP A 13 3.17 -4.97 -2.39
C TRP A 13 3.47 -6.47 -2.35
N THR A 14 2.74 -7.21 -1.50
CA THR A 14 2.91 -8.66 -1.32
C THR A 14 1.56 -9.34 -1.22
N ALA A 15 1.24 -10.22 -2.16
CA ALA A 15 0.08 -11.12 -2.07
C ALA A 15 0.27 -12.11 -0.91
N ASN A 16 -0.80 -12.39 -0.16
CA ASN A 16 -0.82 -13.45 0.87
C ASN A 16 0.38 -13.40 1.83
N ARG A 17 0.77 -12.19 2.26
CA ARG A 17 2.01 -11.91 3.01
C ARG A 17 2.21 -12.71 4.31
N ASP A 18 1.13 -13.25 4.89
CA ASP A 18 1.15 -14.07 6.10
C ASP A 18 1.20 -15.60 5.82
N SER A 19 1.25 -15.98 4.55
CA SER A 19 1.41 -17.37 4.12
C SER A 19 2.87 -17.78 4.08
N ALA A 20 3.10 -19.10 4.14
CA ALA A 20 4.45 -19.65 4.01
C ALA A 20 5.10 -19.23 2.67
N PRO A 21 6.42 -19.02 2.63
CA PRO A 21 7.13 -18.71 1.41
C PRO A 21 6.89 -19.77 0.33
N VAL A 22 6.75 -19.30 -0.91
CA VAL A 22 6.50 -20.17 -2.06
C VAL A 22 7.81 -20.76 -2.59
N PRO A 23 7.83 -22.00 -3.10
CA PRO A 23 9.03 -22.56 -3.70
C PRO A 23 9.42 -21.81 -4.97
N SER A 24 10.68 -21.84 -5.36
CA SER A 24 11.22 -21.10 -6.51
C SER A 24 10.65 -21.52 -7.87
N ASN A 25 10.00 -22.68 -7.95
CA ASN A 25 9.31 -23.19 -9.13
C ASN A 25 7.79 -23.00 -9.07
N ALA A 26 7.28 -22.19 -8.13
CA ALA A 26 5.90 -21.77 -8.13
C ALA A 26 5.63 -20.82 -9.31
N THR A 27 4.41 -20.86 -9.84
CA THR A 27 3.99 -20.02 -10.97
C THR A 27 2.74 -19.24 -10.59
N LEU A 28 2.73 -17.94 -10.83
CA LEU A 28 1.50 -17.14 -10.82
C LEU A 28 0.83 -17.30 -12.19
N ALA A 29 -0.40 -17.79 -12.21
CA ALA A 29 -1.13 -18.10 -13.43
C ALA A 29 -2.52 -17.43 -13.42
N LEU A 30 -2.87 -16.82 -14.55
CA LEU A 30 -4.25 -16.53 -14.88
C LEU A 30 -4.82 -17.73 -15.64
N THR A 31 -5.73 -18.46 -15.02
CA THR A 31 -6.27 -19.71 -15.58
C THR A 31 -7.30 -19.44 -16.68
N SER A 32 -7.60 -20.45 -17.49
CA SER A 32 -8.58 -20.35 -18.58
C SER A 32 -10.02 -20.12 -18.10
N ASP A 33 -10.32 -20.45 -16.85
CA ASP A 33 -11.58 -20.13 -16.17
C ASP A 33 -11.57 -18.77 -15.47
N GLY A 34 -10.50 -17.98 -15.64
CA GLY A 34 -10.43 -16.57 -15.25
C GLY A 34 -10.09 -16.32 -13.78
N ARG A 35 -9.38 -17.25 -13.13
CA ARG A 35 -8.90 -17.09 -11.74
C ARG A 35 -7.42 -16.74 -11.72
N LEU A 36 -7.00 -15.88 -10.79
CA LEU A 36 -5.59 -15.65 -10.53
C LEU A 36 -5.13 -16.57 -9.40
N VAL A 37 -4.28 -17.54 -9.73
CA VAL A 37 -3.84 -18.57 -8.79
C VAL A 37 -2.33 -18.67 -8.74
N LEU A 38 -1.84 -19.07 -7.57
CA LEU A 38 -0.50 -19.56 -7.37
C LEU A 38 -0.50 -21.08 -7.52
N GLN A 39 0.26 -21.57 -8.50
CA GLN A 39 0.45 -22.99 -8.75
C GLN A 39 1.79 -23.43 -8.18
N GLN A 40 1.77 -24.50 -7.38
CA GLN A 40 2.95 -25.08 -6.77
C GLN A 40 3.04 -26.56 -7.14
N PRO A 41 4.25 -27.12 -7.35
CA PRO A 41 4.39 -28.54 -7.63
C PRO A 41 3.81 -29.37 -6.50
N GLN A 42 2.96 -30.34 -6.84
CA GLN A 42 2.37 -31.30 -5.89
C GLN A 42 1.44 -30.69 -4.83
N SER A 43 1.01 -29.44 -4.99
CA SER A 43 0.02 -28.78 -4.13
C SER A 43 -1.24 -28.41 -4.93
N GLN A 44 -2.33 -28.10 -4.23
CA GLN A 44 -3.48 -27.46 -4.84
C GLN A 44 -3.17 -25.99 -5.18
N ASP A 45 -3.78 -25.52 -6.27
CA ASP A 45 -3.75 -24.11 -6.66
C ASP A 45 -4.30 -23.24 -5.53
N THR A 46 -3.55 -22.21 -5.15
CA THR A 46 -3.96 -21.23 -4.14
C THR A 46 -4.48 -19.99 -4.85
N GLU A 47 -5.74 -19.64 -4.63
CA GLU A 47 -6.32 -18.44 -5.21
C GLU A 47 -5.75 -17.17 -4.54
N ILE A 48 -5.29 -16.22 -5.36
CA ILE A 48 -4.67 -14.96 -4.90
C ILE A 48 -5.73 -13.88 -4.66
N THR A 49 -6.84 -13.95 -5.38
CA THR A 49 -7.87 -12.90 -5.42
C THR A 49 -9.24 -13.52 -5.24
N ASN A 50 -10.11 -12.93 -4.41
CA ASN A 50 -11.49 -13.39 -4.28
C ASN A 50 -12.38 -12.73 -5.35
N LEU A 51 -12.37 -13.26 -6.57
CA LEU A 51 -13.11 -12.67 -7.69
C LEU A 51 -14.59 -13.08 -7.67
N THR A 52 -15.48 -12.12 -7.90
CA THR A 52 -16.92 -12.37 -8.05
C THR A 52 -17.32 -12.75 -9.47
N GLN A 53 -16.39 -12.61 -10.43
CA GLN A 53 -16.57 -12.91 -11.85
C GLN A 53 -15.22 -13.26 -12.50
N PRO A 54 -15.20 -14.03 -13.60
CA PRO A 54 -13.94 -14.44 -14.23
C PRO A 54 -13.21 -13.27 -14.88
N ALA A 55 -11.90 -13.22 -14.68
CA ALA A 55 -10.98 -12.36 -15.40
C ALA A 55 -10.72 -12.90 -16.82
N SER A 56 -10.59 -12.00 -17.78
CA SER A 56 -10.20 -12.31 -19.16
C SER A 56 -8.72 -12.05 -19.40
N TYR A 57 -8.13 -11.05 -18.76
CA TYR A 57 -6.71 -10.72 -18.86
C TYR A 57 -6.25 -9.89 -17.65
N ALA A 58 -4.94 -9.82 -17.47
CA ALA A 58 -4.28 -9.04 -16.42
C ALA A 58 -3.35 -7.99 -17.05
N SER A 59 -3.09 -6.90 -16.34
CA SER A 59 -2.12 -5.89 -16.75
C SER A 59 -1.35 -5.35 -15.55
N MET A 60 -0.05 -5.12 -15.76
CA MET A 60 0.79 -4.34 -14.86
C MET A 60 0.86 -2.92 -15.42
N LEU A 61 0.21 -1.96 -14.74
CA LEU A 61 0.23 -0.56 -15.16
C LEU A 61 1.56 0.10 -14.75
N ASP A 62 1.97 1.15 -15.48
CA ASP A 62 3.17 1.95 -15.19
C ASP A 62 3.13 2.59 -13.79
N SER A 63 1.92 2.74 -13.22
CA SER A 63 1.71 3.19 -11.85
C SER A 63 2.19 2.19 -10.78
N GLY A 64 2.45 0.94 -11.13
CA GLY A 64 2.66 -0.15 -10.18
C GLY A 64 1.36 -0.86 -9.77
N ASN A 65 0.21 -0.51 -10.36
CA ASN A 65 -1.07 -1.18 -10.09
C ASN A 65 -1.23 -2.43 -10.96
N PHE A 66 -1.40 -3.60 -10.32
CA PHE A 66 -1.67 -4.86 -11.00
C PHE A 66 -3.18 -5.06 -11.06
N VAL A 67 -3.73 -5.17 -12.28
CA VAL A 67 -5.17 -5.07 -12.53
C VAL A 67 -5.68 -6.27 -13.30
N LEU A 68 -6.82 -6.81 -12.88
CA LEU A 68 -7.57 -7.85 -13.59
C LEU A 68 -8.80 -7.24 -14.26
N TYR A 69 -9.00 -7.61 -15.53
CA TYR A 69 -10.10 -7.13 -16.35
C TYR A 69 -11.02 -8.26 -16.78
N ASN A 70 -12.31 -7.96 -16.91
CA ASN A 70 -13.27 -8.87 -17.57
C ASN A 70 -13.23 -8.73 -19.11
N TYR A 71 -14.05 -9.52 -19.81
CA TYR A 71 -14.10 -9.54 -21.28
C TYR A 71 -14.61 -8.25 -21.93
N VAL A 72 -15.25 -7.35 -21.18
CA VAL A 72 -15.70 -6.01 -21.63
C VAL A 72 -14.76 -4.90 -21.14
N HIS A 73 -13.54 -5.27 -20.71
CA HIS A 73 -12.48 -4.37 -20.27
C HIS A 73 -12.81 -3.58 -18.99
N ASN A 74 -13.72 -4.05 -18.14
CA ASN A 74 -13.91 -3.43 -16.82
C ASN A 74 -12.92 -4.03 -15.81
N ILE A 75 -12.40 -3.17 -14.94
CA ILE A 75 -11.60 -3.58 -13.78
C ILE A 75 -12.51 -4.35 -12.82
N ILE A 76 -12.10 -5.57 -12.46
CA ILE A 76 -12.83 -6.42 -11.51
C ILE A 76 -12.04 -6.69 -10.23
N TRP A 77 -10.74 -6.41 -10.26
CA TRP A 77 -9.85 -6.46 -9.11
C TRP A 77 -8.58 -5.67 -9.42
N GLN A 78 -7.99 -5.02 -8.41
CA GLN A 78 -6.71 -4.32 -8.55
C GLN A 78 -5.92 -4.34 -7.24
N SER A 79 -4.59 -4.39 -7.33
CA SER A 79 -3.72 -4.48 -6.14
C SER A 79 -3.81 -3.23 -5.25
N PHE A 80 -4.09 -2.07 -5.86
CA PHE A 80 -4.20 -0.80 -5.13
C PHE A 80 -5.39 -0.76 -4.14
N ASP A 81 -6.42 -1.59 -4.33
CA ASP A 81 -7.53 -1.71 -3.37
C ASP A 81 -7.16 -2.56 -2.14
N HIS A 82 -5.99 -3.21 -2.19
CA HIS A 82 -5.47 -4.11 -1.15
C HIS A 82 -4.06 -3.70 -0.72
N PRO A 83 -3.88 -2.51 -0.13
CA PRO A 83 -2.57 -2.05 0.32
C PRO A 83 -1.98 -2.95 1.41
N THR A 84 -0.65 -2.98 1.51
CA THR A 84 0.09 -3.72 2.55
C THR A 84 0.70 -2.77 3.58
N ASP A 85 1.98 -2.47 3.48
CA ASP A 85 2.74 -1.54 4.31
C ASP A 85 3.03 -0.23 3.57
N THR A 86 2.75 -0.17 2.25
CA THR A 86 3.21 0.87 1.34
C THR A 86 2.07 1.40 0.46
N ILE A 87 2.13 2.69 0.13
CA ILE A 87 1.30 3.39 -0.86
C ILE A 87 2.21 4.04 -1.89
N LEU A 88 1.86 3.93 -3.17
CA LEU A 88 2.52 4.62 -4.28
C LEU A 88 1.81 5.94 -4.62
N SER A 89 2.48 6.87 -5.31
CA SER A 89 1.96 8.22 -5.63
C SER A 89 0.71 8.27 -6.53
N SER A 90 0.21 7.13 -7.00
CA SER A 90 -1.04 7.02 -7.77
C SER A 90 -2.08 6.16 -7.06
N GLN A 91 -1.80 5.79 -5.81
CA GLN A 91 -2.66 5.01 -4.95
C GLN A 91 -3.25 5.89 -3.85
N ILE A 92 -4.52 5.65 -3.54
CA ILE A 92 -5.26 6.36 -2.50
C ILE A 92 -5.53 5.39 -1.36
N LEU A 93 -5.37 5.84 -0.10
CA LEU A 93 -5.92 5.14 1.06
C LEU A 93 -7.30 5.73 1.37
N LEU A 94 -8.35 4.96 1.16
CA LEU A 94 -9.72 5.32 1.46
C LEU A 94 -10.04 5.12 2.95
N ALA A 95 -11.08 5.81 3.42
CA ALA A 95 -11.66 5.55 4.74
C ALA A 95 -12.01 4.06 4.91
N GLY A 96 -11.59 3.49 6.04
CA GLY A 96 -11.68 2.08 6.38
C GLY A 96 -10.50 1.21 5.95
N GLN A 97 -9.53 1.75 5.19
CA GLN A 97 -8.32 1.00 4.82
C GLN A 97 -7.17 1.25 5.80
N ASP A 98 -6.24 0.30 5.81
CA ASP A 98 -5.10 0.28 6.70
C ASP A 98 -3.80 0.03 5.95
N LEU A 99 -2.72 0.58 6.49
CA LEU A 99 -1.37 0.09 6.25
C LEU A 99 -0.89 -0.62 7.51
N ILE A 100 -0.26 -1.77 7.32
CA ILE A 100 0.27 -2.59 8.41
C ILE A 100 1.74 -2.84 8.12
N SER A 101 2.61 -2.52 9.09
CA SER A 101 4.05 -2.69 8.93
C SER A 101 4.41 -4.13 8.62
N ARG A 102 5.60 -4.34 8.07
CA ARG A 102 6.18 -5.68 8.02
C ARG A 102 6.69 -6.13 9.39
N ALA A 103 6.84 -7.43 9.57
CA ALA A 103 7.30 -8.02 10.83
C ALA A 103 8.78 -7.75 11.07
N LEU A 104 9.62 -7.92 10.02
CA LEU A 104 11.05 -7.64 10.02
C LEU A 104 11.49 -7.10 8.65
N GLU A 105 12.69 -6.53 8.55
CA GLU A 105 13.19 -6.01 7.26
C GLU A 105 13.24 -7.10 6.17
N THR A 106 13.49 -8.34 6.58
CA THR A 106 13.55 -9.53 5.72
C THR A 106 12.26 -10.37 5.76
N ASP A 107 11.26 -9.97 6.54
CA ASP A 107 10.01 -10.71 6.72
C ASP A 107 8.81 -9.80 6.46
N TYR A 108 8.22 -9.97 5.28
CA TYR A 108 7.09 -9.19 4.78
C TYR A 108 5.75 -9.56 5.42
N SER A 109 5.69 -10.53 6.34
CA SER A 109 4.46 -10.83 7.09
C SER A 109 4.00 -9.65 7.95
N THR A 110 2.78 -9.76 8.48
CA THR A 110 2.12 -8.75 9.29
C THR A 110 2.93 -8.42 10.54
N GLY A 111 3.35 -7.15 10.64
CA GLY A 111 4.02 -6.60 11.80
C GLY A 111 3.06 -6.07 12.86
N ILE A 112 3.60 -5.25 13.76
CA ILE A 112 2.88 -4.81 14.96
C ILE A 112 2.34 -3.38 14.88
N PHE A 113 2.70 -2.61 13.86
CA PHE A 113 2.26 -1.23 13.71
C PHE A 113 1.21 -1.11 12.62
N ARG A 114 0.17 -0.33 12.90
CA ARG A 114 -0.92 -0.05 11.97
C ARG A 114 -1.13 1.44 11.84
N LEU A 115 -1.27 1.91 10.60
CA LEU A 115 -1.80 3.21 10.26
C LEU A 115 -3.18 3.01 9.62
N SER A 116 -4.20 3.61 10.20
CA SER A 116 -5.58 3.42 9.77
C SER A 116 -6.17 4.75 9.31
N MET A 117 -6.67 4.78 8.08
CA MET A 117 -7.55 5.85 7.62
C MET A 117 -8.95 5.51 8.13
N GLN A 118 -9.29 5.97 9.32
CA GLN A 118 -10.51 5.61 10.03
C GLN A 118 -11.75 6.25 9.40
N ARG A 119 -12.89 5.59 9.62
CA ARG A 119 -14.21 6.00 9.12
C ARG A 119 -14.81 7.25 9.77
N ASP A 120 -14.22 7.70 10.87
CA ASP A 120 -14.52 9.00 11.47
C ASP A 120 -13.73 10.14 10.81
N GLY A 121 -12.86 9.84 9.85
CA GLY A 121 -12.03 10.81 9.15
C GLY A 121 -10.66 11.02 9.78
N HIS A 122 -10.32 10.35 10.88
CA HIS A 122 -8.96 10.35 11.38
C HIS A 122 -8.02 9.49 10.54
N LEU A 123 -6.77 9.94 10.40
CA LEU A 123 -5.63 9.07 10.17
C LEU A 123 -4.98 8.82 11.53
N VAL A 124 -4.91 7.56 11.99
CA VAL A 124 -4.38 7.22 13.32
C VAL A 124 -3.37 6.09 13.20
N GLN A 125 -2.27 6.23 13.94
CA GLN A 125 -1.29 5.19 14.12
C GLN A 125 -1.39 4.56 15.51
N PHE A 126 -1.40 3.23 15.60
CA PHE A 126 -1.51 2.48 16.85
C PHE A 126 -0.90 1.08 16.71
N PRO A 127 -0.64 0.36 17.82
CA PRO A 127 -0.24 -1.04 17.75
C PRO A 127 -1.42 -1.91 17.29
N ILE A 128 -1.14 -2.92 16.45
CA ILE A 128 -2.18 -3.80 15.88
C ILE A 128 -3.03 -4.49 16.96
N SER A 129 -2.45 -4.76 18.13
CA SER A 129 -3.13 -5.44 19.24
C SER A 129 -4.12 -4.56 20.01
N LYS A 130 -4.02 -3.23 19.88
CA LYS A 130 -4.86 -2.27 20.61
C LYS A 130 -5.19 -1.05 19.76
N SER A 131 -6.36 -1.08 19.14
CA SER A 131 -6.91 0.02 18.33
C SER A 131 -7.83 0.91 19.18
N SER A 132 -7.27 1.57 20.19
CA SER A 132 -8.02 2.49 21.05
C SER A 132 -7.37 3.87 21.10
N PRO A 133 -8.13 4.95 21.34
CA PRO A 133 -7.56 6.29 21.42
C PRO A 133 -6.44 6.42 22.47
N SER A 134 -6.50 5.66 23.58
CA SER A 134 -5.47 5.70 24.63
C SER A 134 -4.18 4.97 24.29
N THR A 135 -4.17 4.19 23.20
CA THR A 135 -3.00 3.44 22.71
C THR A 135 -2.49 3.95 21.37
N ALA A 136 -3.08 5.04 20.85
CA ALA A 136 -2.60 5.69 19.65
C ALA A 136 -1.21 6.30 19.89
N TYR A 137 -0.30 6.06 18.96
CA TYR A 137 0.99 6.74 18.91
C TYR A 137 0.82 8.15 18.34
N TRP A 138 -0.02 8.30 17.33
CA TRP A 138 -0.26 9.56 16.64
C TRP A 138 -1.66 9.60 16.03
N ALA A 139 -2.25 10.79 15.92
CA ALA A 139 -3.52 11.00 15.23
C ALA A 139 -3.55 12.35 14.50
N SER A 140 -4.20 12.38 13.33
CA SER A 140 -4.32 13.57 12.50
C SER A 140 -5.17 14.69 13.09
N GLY A 141 -6.04 14.42 14.06
CA GLY A 141 -7.00 15.41 14.58
C GLY A 141 -8.16 15.73 13.65
N THR A 142 -8.55 14.83 12.74
CA THR A 142 -9.54 15.08 11.67
C THR A 142 -10.87 14.31 11.84
N TYR A 143 -11.26 13.88 13.05
CA TYR A 143 -12.52 13.15 13.35
C TYR A 143 -13.84 13.79 12.88
N MET A 144 -13.82 15.07 12.49
CA MET A 144 -15.05 15.79 12.16
C MET A 144 -15.52 15.56 10.71
N TYR A 145 -14.70 14.90 9.88
CA TYR A 145 -14.96 14.76 8.46
C TYR A 145 -15.59 13.41 8.07
N GLY A 146 -15.63 12.43 8.98
CA GLY A 146 -16.26 11.14 8.74
C GLY A 146 -15.62 10.34 7.60
N ASP A 147 -16.41 9.45 6.99
CA ASP A 147 -16.02 8.60 5.86
C ASP A 147 -15.67 9.39 4.59
N ASN A 148 -15.84 10.71 4.61
CA ASN A 148 -15.59 11.59 3.48
C ASN A 148 -14.12 12.04 3.41
N CYS A 149 -13.17 11.13 3.72
CA CYS A 149 -11.74 11.42 3.76
C CYS A 149 -10.92 10.35 3.06
N LEU A 150 -9.81 10.77 2.48
CA LEU A 150 -8.80 9.88 1.91
C LEU A 150 -7.39 10.43 2.17
N LEU A 151 -6.41 9.54 2.18
CA LEU A 151 -4.99 9.88 2.20
C LEU A 151 -4.43 9.80 0.78
N HIS A 152 -3.75 10.84 0.35
CA HIS A 152 -3.19 10.95 -0.99
C HIS A 152 -1.71 11.33 -0.91
N LEU A 153 -0.87 10.52 -1.56
CA LEU A 153 0.51 10.85 -1.87
C LEU A 153 0.54 11.32 -3.32
N ASP A 154 0.88 12.58 -3.54
CA ASP A 154 0.94 13.16 -4.88
C ASP A 154 2.25 12.79 -5.59
N GLY A 155 2.28 12.95 -6.91
CA GLY A 155 3.43 12.63 -7.77
C GLY A 155 4.69 13.44 -7.48
N ASP A 156 4.56 14.54 -6.74
CA ASP A 156 5.64 15.41 -6.31
C ASP A 156 6.12 15.13 -4.87
N GLY A 157 5.56 14.11 -4.22
CA GLY A 157 5.92 13.67 -2.88
C GLY A 157 5.14 14.33 -1.74
N HIS A 158 4.16 15.19 -2.01
CA HIS A 158 3.33 15.72 -0.92
C HIS A 158 2.33 14.69 -0.43
N LEU A 159 2.26 14.60 0.88
CA LEU A 159 1.28 13.82 1.59
C LEU A 159 0.22 14.74 2.20
N TYR A 160 -1.02 14.51 1.82
CA TYR A 160 -2.15 15.26 2.37
C TYR A 160 -3.41 14.40 2.46
N MET A 161 -4.31 14.82 3.34
CA MET A 161 -5.66 14.30 3.43
C MET A 161 -6.58 15.16 2.58
N LEU A 162 -7.42 14.52 1.77
CA LEU A 162 -8.47 15.18 0.99
C LEU A 162 -9.85 14.70 1.45
N ASN A 163 -10.87 15.44 1.05
CA ASN A 163 -12.23 14.91 1.09
C ASN A 163 -12.41 13.72 0.11
N ALA A 164 -13.48 12.94 0.20
CA ALA A 164 -13.62 11.73 -0.63
C ALA A 164 -13.79 12.01 -2.13
N THR A 165 -14.11 13.25 -2.53
CA THR A 165 -14.10 13.64 -3.95
C THR A 165 -12.70 13.97 -4.47
N GLY A 166 -11.69 14.05 -3.60
CA GLY A 166 -10.33 14.44 -3.96
C GLY A 166 -10.18 15.92 -4.34
N THR A 167 -11.14 16.78 -3.98
CA THR A 167 -11.16 18.18 -4.45
C THR A 167 -10.76 19.19 -3.37
N THR A 168 -10.91 18.83 -2.10
CA THR A 168 -10.69 19.75 -0.97
C THR A 168 -9.61 19.19 -0.06
N ASN A 169 -8.55 19.97 0.15
CA ASN A 169 -7.51 19.66 1.12
C ASN A 169 -8.06 19.81 2.55
N ILE A 170 -7.99 18.72 3.32
CA ILE A 170 -8.37 18.66 4.73
C ILE A 170 -7.18 18.98 5.62
N LYS A 171 -6.03 18.37 5.33
CA LYS A 171 -4.82 18.53 6.13
C LYS A 171 -3.57 18.14 5.34
N ASN A 172 -2.57 19.03 5.34
CA ASN A 172 -1.22 18.68 4.91
C ASN A 172 -0.52 17.87 6.00
N LEU A 173 0.14 16.79 5.61
CA LEU A 173 0.86 15.90 6.51
C LEU A 173 2.38 15.95 6.29
N SER A 174 2.84 16.34 5.11
CA SER A 174 4.25 16.58 4.84
C SER A 174 4.57 18.06 4.71
N ASP A 175 5.75 18.47 5.19
CA ASP A 175 6.34 19.79 4.96
C ASP A 175 7.16 19.86 3.66
N ALA A 176 7.12 18.81 2.83
CA ALA A 176 7.88 18.72 1.60
C ALA A 176 7.55 19.89 0.66
N GLU A 177 8.53 20.35 -0.12
CA GLU A 177 8.25 21.17 -1.30
C GLU A 177 8.28 20.29 -2.56
N PRO A 178 7.47 20.61 -3.60
CA PRO A 178 7.40 19.84 -4.82
C PRO A 178 8.75 19.85 -5.52
N THR A 179 9.42 18.70 -5.61
CA THR A 179 10.54 18.57 -6.53
C THR A 179 10.02 18.03 -7.87
N LYS A 180 10.20 18.81 -8.94
CA LYS A 180 9.77 18.50 -10.31
C LYS A 180 10.59 17.38 -10.99
N GLU A 181 11.23 16.52 -10.23
CA GLU A 181 11.99 15.41 -10.81
C GLU A 181 11.03 14.24 -11.04
N GLU A 182 11.21 13.51 -12.15
CA GLU A 182 10.49 12.28 -12.48
C GLU A 182 10.85 11.17 -11.48
N THR A 183 10.33 11.31 -10.27
CA THR A 183 10.70 10.52 -9.12
C THR A 183 9.49 9.75 -8.63
N ILE A 184 9.63 8.44 -8.46
CA ILE A 184 8.57 7.64 -7.84
C ILE A 184 8.65 7.84 -6.33
N TYR A 185 7.61 8.43 -5.76
CA TYR A 185 7.42 8.50 -4.33
C TYR A 185 6.60 7.32 -3.84
N ARG A 186 7.01 6.82 -2.68
CA ARG A 186 6.22 5.88 -1.92
C ARG A 186 6.17 6.30 -0.47
N MET A 187 5.16 5.81 0.21
CA MET A 187 4.94 6.04 1.61
C MET A 187 4.78 4.70 2.32
N THR A 188 5.63 4.44 3.32
CA THR A 188 5.72 3.12 3.95
C THR A 188 5.70 3.26 5.48
N ILE A 189 4.93 2.40 6.15
CA ILE A 189 5.05 2.18 7.59
C ILE A 189 6.08 1.07 7.83
N HIS A 190 7.22 1.44 8.41
CA HIS A 190 8.37 0.53 8.58
C HIS A 190 8.24 -0.35 9.83
N VAL A 191 9.16 -1.32 9.97
CA VAL A 191 9.22 -2.26 11.11
C VAL A 191 9.42 -1.58 12.45
N ASP A 192 10.00 -0.38 12.46
CA ASP A 192 10.20 0.46 13.64
C ASP A 192 8.97 1.30 13.99
N GLY A 193 7.90 1.19 13.20
CA GLY A 193 6.69 1.97 13.32
C GLY A 193 6.80 3.35 12.71
N ILE A 194 7.96 3.79 12.22
CA ILE A 194 8.06 5.12 11.65
C ILE A 194 7.45 5.10 10.24
N PHE A 195 6.55 6.05 10.02
CA PHE A 195 5.91 6.27 8.74
C PHE A 195 6.70 7.26 7.90
N ARG A 196 7.18 6.84 6.73
CA ARG A 196 8.12 7.61 5.90
C ARG A 196 7.60 7.77 4.49
N VAL A 197 7.73 8.98 3.95
CA VAL A 197 7.71 9.22 2.49
C VAL A 197 9.15 9.14 1.99
N THR A 198 9.38 8.34 0.95
CA THR A 198 10.70 8.08 0.36
C THR A 198 10.62 8.20 -1.16
N CYS A 199 11.72 8.62 -1.79
CA CYS A 199 11.85 8.71 -3.24
C CYS A 199 12.76 7.57 -3.74
N LEU A 200 12.40 6.95 -4.87
CA LEU A 200 13.28 6.01 -5.56
C LEU A 200 14.40 6.77 -6.26
N GLY A 201 15.64 6.60 -5.78
CA GLY A 201 16.84 7.26 -6.31
C GLY A 201 17.65 8.02 -5.24
N SER A 202 17.05 8.35 -4.09
CA SER A 202 17.73 8.81 -2.88
C SER A 202 16.84 8.64 -1.66
N GLU A 203 17.37 8.14 -0.54
CA GLU A 203 16.64 8.14 0.72
C GLU A 203 16.57 9.58 1.26
N ARG A 204 15.49 10.29 0.93
CA ARG A 204 15.14 11.53 1.60
C ARG A 204 14.00 11.27 2.57
N LYS A 205 14.26 11.44 3.87
CA LYS A 205 13.24 11.39 4.91
C LYS A 205 12.43 12.69 4.86
N VAL A 206 11.17 12.61 4.44
CA VAL A 206 10.33 13.79 4.20
C VAL A 206 9.41 14.13 5.39
N ALA A 207 9.10 13.16 6.26
CA ALA A 207 8.39 13.40 7.52
C ALA A 207 8.73 12.32 8.55
N ASP A 208 8.68 12.69 9.83
CA ASP A 208 8.66 11.77 10.98
C ASP A 208 7.43 12.14 11.82
N PHE A 209 6.56 11.18 12.06
CA PHE A 209 5.41 11.38 12.94
C PHE A 209 5.73 10.69 14.27
N GLY A 210 6.47 11.42 15.11
CA GLY A 210 6.82 11.03 16.48
C GLY A 210 5.86 11.59 17.52
#